data_AF-A0A8T0E958-F1
#
_entry.id   AF-A0A8T0E958-F1
#
_cell.length_a   1.000
_cell.length_b   1.000
_cell.length_c   1.000
_cell.angle_alpha   90.00
_cell.angle_beta   90.00
_cell.angle_gamma   90.00
#
_symmetry.space_group_name_H-M   'P 1'
#
loop_
_entity.id
_entity.type
_entity.pdbx_description
1 polymer ?
#
loop_
_entity_poly.entity_id
_entity_poly.type
_entity_poly.pdbx_seq_one_letter_code
_entity_poly.pdbx_strand_id
1 'polypeptide(L)'
;MGERLEDFMGECTVKTRVQQPCKNHVEVSWVDSKGLPHNCFTVESLWGLPQKEARKMPLSGMTINGSFSHYLVGISLYLKPQPEQYIVYFDIILVHILMHEAHSLVSPFKEGLTMKVGKTYNIFINQRVTERLPAPYQTNCTDYLKLWKENGGYGPLTKKACTEQCKMENMLETDGCVAQSISYPENYIICDDDEERRKKQDKTYETFVP
;
A
#
# COMPACT_ATOMS: atom_id res chain seq x y z
N MET A 1 0.41 17.10 -9.44
CA MET A 1 0.80 16.39 -10.68
C MET A 1 0.87 14.92 -10.30
N GLY A 2 0.13 14.07 -10.99
CA GLY A 2 0.09 12.63 -10.75
C GLY A 2 -0.94 12.01 -11.68
N GLU A 3 -0.73 10.76 -12.10
CA GLU A 3 -1.69 10.07 -12.96
C GLU A 3 -3.03 9.92 -12.23
N ARG A 4 -4.13 9.95 -12.99
CA ARG A 4 -5.48 9.63 -12.47
C ARG A 4 -5.75 8.15 -12.65
N LEU A 5 -6.60 7.58 -11.78
CA LEU A 5 -6.98 6.18 -11.85
C LEU A 5 -7.51 5.77 -13.23
N GLU A 6 -8.37 6.59 -13.82
CA GLU A 6 -9.02 6.35 -15.11
C GLU A 6 -8.06 6.37 -16.31
N ASP A 7 -6.98 7.14 -16.20
CA ASP A 7 -5.96 7.23 -17.23
C ASP A 7 -4.94 6.08 -17.11
N PHE A 8 -4.58 5.72 -15.86
CA PHE A 8 -3.58 4.69 -15.56
C PHE A 8 -4.13 3.27 -15.63
N MET A 9 -5.32 3.01 -15.08
CA MET A 9 -5.91 1.66 -14.98
C MET A 9 -6.96 1.46 -16.07
N GLY A 10 -6.50 0.98 -17.23
CA GLY A 10 -7.35 0.78 -18.41
C GLY A 10 -8.42 -0.30 -18.23
N GLU A 11 -8.11 -1.39 -17.54
CA GLU A 11 -9.08 -2.44 -17.19
C GLU A 11 -8.68 -3.12 -15.88
N CYS A 12 -9.66 -3.42 -15.03
CA CYS A 12 -9.48 -4.26 -13.84
C CYS A 12 -10.63 -5.24 -13.71
N THR A 13 -10.31 -6.54 -13.78
CA THR A 13 -11.31 -7.60 -13.65
C THR A 13 -10.89 -8.68 -12.68
N VAL A 14 -11.84 -9.07 -11.84
CA VAL A 14 -11.75 -10.23 -10.97
C VAL A 14 -12.36 -11.42 -11.70
N LYS A 15 -11.52 -12.39 -12.04
CA LYS A 15 -11.88 -13.62 -12.74
C LYS A 15 -12.19 -14.68 -11.69
N THR A 16 -13.46 -15.07 -11.61
CA THR A 16 -13.94 -16.23 -10.81
C THR A 16 -14.76 -17.13 -11.73
N ARG A 17 -15.95 -17.61 -11.33
CA ARG A 17 -16.92 -18.19 -12.26
C ARG A 17 -17.51 -17.16 -13.21
N VAL A 18 -17.61 -15.93 -12.73
CA VAL A 18 -18.11 -14.77 -13.48
C VAL A 18 -17.02 -13.73 -13.45
N GLN A 19 -16.78 -13.09 -14.60
CA GLN A 19 -15.90 -11.93 -14.67
C GLN A 19 -16.65 -10.73 -14.11
N GLN A 20 -16.06 -10.09 -13.10
CA GLN A 20 -16.64 -8.89 -12.48
C GLN A 20 -15.60 -7.77 -12.49
N PRO A 21 -16.02 -6.50 -12.63
CA PRO A 21 -15.11 -5.39 -12.45
C PRO A 21 -14.58 -5.37 -11.01
N CYS A 22 -13.35 -4.89 -10.84
CA CYS A 22 -12.80 -4.62 -9.53
C CYS A 22 -13.60 -3.52 -8.80
N LYS A 23 -13.57 -3.55 -7.48
CA LYS A 23 -14.30 -2.60 -6.62
C LYS A 23 -13.39 -2.04 -5.53
N ASN A 24 -13.93 -1.05 -4.79
CA ASN A 24 -13.30 -0.41 -3.64
C ASN A 24 -11.88 0.09 -3.96
N HIS A 25 -11.79 1.01 -4.91
CA HIS A 25 -10.55 1.69 -5.22
C HIS A 25 -10.20 2.68 -4.10
N VAL A 26 -8.93 2.73 -3.74
CA VAL A 26 -8.38 3.75 -2.84
C VAL A 26 -7.19 4.36 -3.55
N GLU A 27 -7.18 5.69 -3.64
CA GLU A 27 -6.06 6.48 -4.12
C GLU A 27 -5.26 6.95 -2.90
N VAL A 28 -3.95 6.74 -2.96
CA VAL A 28 -3.01 7.13 -1.90
C VAL A 28 -1.73 7.63 -2.55
N SER A 29 -1.15 8.68 -1.99
CA SER A 29 0.16 9.17 -2.43
C SER A 29 1.26 8.51 -1.61
N TRP A 30 2.31 8.04 -2.29
CA TRP A 30 3.50 7.49 -1.65
C TRP A 30 4.75 8.15 -2.20
N VAL A 31 5.77 8.23 -1.36
CA VAL A 31 7.10 8.72 -1.76
C VAL A 31 8.01 7.54 -2.05
N ASP A 32 8.76 7.61 -3.15
CA ASP A 32 9.74 6.58 -3.50
C ASP A 32 11.07 6.77 -2.73
N SER A 33 12.02 5.87 -2.97
CA SER A 33 13.36 5.93 -2.34
C SER A 33 14.18 7.20 -2.66
N LYS A 34 13.78 7.98 -3.67
CA LYS A 34 14.43 9.22 -4.10
C LYS A 34 13.70 10.47 -3.60
N GLY A 35 12.63 10.32 -2.82
CA GLY A 35 11.86 11.46 -2.34
C GLY A 35 10.79 11.95 -3.32
N LEU A 36 10.55 11.22 -4.43
CA LEU A 36 9.58 11.65 -5.44
C LEU A 36 8.18 11.15 -5.07
N PRO A 37 7.15 12.01 -5.09
CA PRO A 37 5.77 11.61 -4.83
C PRO A 37 5.14 10.91 -6.04
N HIS A 38 4.37 9.86 -5.77
CA HIS A 38 3.67 9.05 -6.76
C HIS A 38 2.22 8.78 -6.32
N ASN A 39 1.28 8.88 -7.26
CA ASN A 39 -0.08 8.43 -7.05
C ASN A 39 -0.14 6.90 -7.16
N CYS A 40 -0.72 6.25 -6.15
CA CYS A 40 -0.88 4.81 -6.11
C CYS A 40 -2.35 4.44 -5.95
N PHE A 41 -2.72 3.32 -6.54
CA PHE A 41 -4.10 2.85 -6.57
C PHE A 41 -4.20 1.42 -6.06
N THR A 42 -5.13 1.18 -5.15
CA THR A 42 -5.47 -0.18 -4.71
C THR A 42 -6.75 -0.65 -5.37
N VAL A 43 -6.91 -1.98 -5.46
CA VAL A 43 -8.15 -2.63 -5.91
C VAL A 43 -8.57 -3.66 -4.87
N GLU A 44 -9.87 -3.87 -4.71
CA GLU A 44 -10.45 -4.76 -3.69
C GLU A 44 -10.00 -4.42 -2.26
N SER A 45 -9.69 -3.14 -1.98
CA SER A 45 -9.32 -2.66 -0.65
C SER A 45 -10.55 -2.57 0.27
N LEU A 46 -10.32 -2.74 1.56
CA LEU A 46 -11.32 -2.57 2.62
C LEU A 46 -10.96 -1.43 3.56
N TRP A 47 -9.94 -0.64 3.24
CA TRP A 47 -9.59 0.57 3.99
C TRP A 47 -10.80 1.49 4.17
N GLY A 48 -11.09 1.89 5.41
CA GLY A 48 -12.26 2.69 5.76
C GLY A 48 -13.61 1.96 5.68
N LEU A 49 -13.62 0.63 5.54
CA LEU A 49 -14.85 -0.18 5.36
C LEU A 49 -14.96 -1.29 6.42
N PRO A 50 -15.14 -0.95 7.71
CA PRO A 50 -15.00 -1.89 8.83
C PRO A 50 -16.02 -3.03 8.85
N GLN A 51 -17.17 -2.84 8.19
CA GLN A 51 -18.27 -3.80 8.12
C GLN A 51 -18.21 -4.71 6.88
N LYS A 52 -17.32 -4.43 5.93
CA LYS A 52 -17.17 -5.27 4.73
C LYS A 52 -16.18 -6.39 4.98
N GLU A 53 -16.44 -7.54 4.37
CA GLU A 53 -15.53 -8.68 4.37
C GLU A 53 -14.76 -8.80 3.06
N ALA A 54 -13.56 -9.36 3.14
CA ALA A 54 -12.73 -9.61 1.96
C ALA A 54 -13.40 -10.67 1.07
N ARG A 55 -13.39 -10.41 -0.24
CA ARG A 55 -13.87 -11.38 -1.22
C ARG A 55 -13.00 -12.62 -1.17
N LYS A 56 -13.58 -13.76 -0.79
CA LYS A 56 -12.90 -15.05 -0.83
C LYS A 56 -12.82 -15.55 -2.27
N MET A 57 -11.61 -15.82 -2.75
CA MET A 57 -11.39 -16.43 -4.05
C MET A 57 -11.28 -17.96 -3.88
N PRO A 58 -12.07 -18.76 -4.62
CA PRO A 58 -11.92 -20.21 -4.57
C PRO A 58 -10.54 -20.61 -5.13
N LEU A 59 -9.98 -21.71 -4.63
CA LEU A 59 -8.78 -22.30 -5.22
C LEU A 59 -9.07 -22.72 -6.66
N SER A 60 -8.03 -22.68 -7.52
CA SER A 60 -8.12 -23.10 -8.92
C SER A 60 -8.63 -24.53 -8.99
N GLY A 61 -9.76 -24.73 -9.68
CA GLY A 61 -10.40 -26.05 -9.83
C GLY A 61 -11.60 -26.25 -8.93
N MET A 62 -12.73 -26.64 -9.53
CA MET A 62 -13.93 -27.02 -8.80
C MET A 62 -14.63 -28.19 -9.48
N THR A 63 -15.15 -29.11 -8.68
CA THR A 63 -15.99 -30.21 -9.14
C THR A 63 -17.40 -29.70 -9.39
N ILE A 64 -17.86 -29.72 -10.64
CA ILE A 64 -19.24 -29.44 -11.03
C ILE A 64 -19.82 -30.73 -11.59
N ASN A 65 -20.88 -31.25 -10.97
CA ASN A 65 -21.55 -32.49 -11.39
C ASN A 65 -20.57 -33.68 -11.55
N GLY A 66 -19.60 -33.80 -10.64
CA GLY A 66 -18.58 -34.87 -10.67
C GLY A 66 -17.44 -34.63 -11.67
N SER A 67 -17.45 -33.54 -12.44
CA SER A 67 -16.39 -33.21 -13.39
C SER A 67 -15.54 -32.04 -12.91
N PHE A 68 -14.23 -32.23 -12.86
CA PHE A 68 -13.28 -31.22 -12.41
C PHE A 68 -13.00 -30.24 -13.56
N SER A 69 -13.45 -29.00 -13.41
CA SER A 69 -13.16 -27.93 -14.37
C SER A 69 -12.07 -27.03 -13.82
N HIS A 70 -11.00 -26.85 -14.59
CA HIS A 70 -9.89 -25.97 -14.26
C HIS A 70 -10.21 -24.57 -14.81
N TYR A 71 -10.50 -23.62 -13.94
CA TYR A 71 -10.71 -22.22 -14.32
C TYR A 71 -9.71 -21.33 -13.61
N LEU A 72 -9.18 -20.34 -14.32
CA LEU A 72 -8.23 -19.38 -13.76
C LEU A 72 -8.98 -18.41 -12.85
N VAL A 73 -8.69 -18.50 -11.55
CA VAL A 73 -9.18 -17.57 -10.54
C VAL A 73 -8.08 -16.56 -10.25
N GLY A 74 -8.39 -15.27 -10.35
CA GLY A 74 -7.40 -14.23 -10.07
C GLY A 74 -7.85 -12.83 -10.48
N ILE A 75 -6.93 -11.88 -10.37
CA ILE A 75 -7.13 -10.49 -10.78
C ILE A 75 -6.36 -10.25 -12.07
N SER A 76 -7.03 -9.63 -13.04
CA SER A 76 -6.46 -9.23 -14.31
C SER A 76 -6.42 -7.70 -14.35
N LEU A 77 -5.21 -7.14 -14.47
CA LEU A 77 -4.97 -5.72 -14.56
C LEU A 77 -4.41 -5.37 -15.94
N TYR A 78 -4.98 -4.36 -16.57
CA TYR A 78 -4.44 -3.72 -17.76
C TYR A 78 -4.09 -2.28 -17.43
N LEU A 79 -2.79 -1.97 -17.43
CA LEU A 79 -2.25 -0.68 -17.05
C LEU A 79 -1.78 0.09 -18.29
N LYS A 80 -1.98 1.41 -18.27
CA LYS A 80 -1.69 2.36 -19.34
C LYS A 80 -0.88 3.56 -18.78
N PRO A 81 0.34 3.32 -18.27
CA PRO A 81 1.19 4.44 -17.87
C PRO A 81 1.40 5.39 -19.05
N GLN A 82 1.44 6.69 -18.78
CA GLN A 82 1.51 7.76 -19.80
C GLN A 82 2.93 8.35 -19.85
N PRO A 83 3.87 7.81 -20.67
CA PRO A 83 5.26 8.30 -20.76
C PRO A 83 5.38 9.81 -20.91
N GLU A 84 4.45 10.41 -21.64
CA GLU A 84 4.45 11.82 -22.01
C GLU A 84 4.24 12.73 -20.80
N GLN A 85 3.75 12.19 -19.69
CA GLN A 85 3.54 12.91 -18.43
C GLN A 85 4.77 12.87 -17.51
N TYR A 86 5.81 12.10 -17.85
CA TYR A 86 7.01 11.98 -17.04
C TYR A 86 7.97 13.12 -17.35
N ILE A 87 8.60 13.66 -16.29
CA ILE A 87 9.57 14.76 -16.40
C ILE A 87 10.81 14.34 -17.21
N VAL A 88 11.20 13.06 -17.11
CA VAL A 88 12.40 12.51 -17.76
C VAL A 88 12.00 11.48 -18.81
N TYR A 89 12.01 11.90 -20.07
CA TYR A 89 11.52 11.11 -21.21
C TYR A 89 12.44 9.95 -21.65
N PHE A 90 13.68 9.89 -21.12
CA PHE A 90 14.64 8.81 -21.42
C PHE A 90 14.66 7.70 -20.38
N ASP A 91 13.96 7.87 -19.25
CA ASP A 91 13.94 6.85 -18.22
C ASP A 91 13.02 5.70 -18.61
N ILE A 92 13.44 4.49 -18.26
CA ILE A 92 12.59 3.31 -18.43
C ILE A 92 11.38 3.47 -17.52
N ILE A 93 10.19 3.40 -18.09
CA ILE A 93 8.95 3.44 -17.32
C ILE A 93 8.82 2.12 -16.55
N LEU A 94 8.71 2.25 -15.23
CA LEU A 94 8.57 1.14 -14.29
C LEU A 94 7.25 1.29 -13.55
N VAL A 95 6.56 0.17 -13.38
CA VAL A 95 5.36 0.06 -12.56
C VAL A 95 5.70 -0.75 -11.32
N HIS A 96 5.29 -0.25 -10.16
CA HIS A 96 5.44 -0.95 -8.89
C HIS A 96 4.09 -1.52 -8.47
N ILE A 97 4.04 -2.83 -8.23
CA ILE A 97 2.84 -3.51 -7.72
C ILE A 97 3.14 -4.19 -6.40
N LEU A 98 2.22 -4.10 -5.45
CA LEU A 98 2.30 -4.80 -4.17
C LEU A 98 1.00 -5.53 -3.91
N MET A 99 1.11 -6.79 -3.49
CA MET A 99 0.00 -7.58 -2.98
C MET A 99 0.07 -7.53 -1.46
N HIS A 100 -1.01 -7.10 -0.82
CA HIS A 100 -1.09 -6.96 0.63
C HIS A 100 -2.48 -7.39 1.13
N GLU A 101 -2.61 -7.46 2.46
CA GLU A 101 -3.89 -7.74 3.12
C GLU A 101 -4.90 -6.63 2.83
N ALA A 102 -6.16 -6.98 2.56
CA ALA A 102 -7.17 -6.07 2.02
C ALA A 102 -7.49 -4.86 2.92
N HIS A 103 -7.26 -5.01 4.22
CA HIS A 103 -7.57 -4.00 5.23
C HIS A 103 -6.42 -2.98 5.43
N SER A 104 -5.26 -3.19 4.78
CA SER A 104 -4.07 -2.35 4.95
C SER A 104 -3.76 -1.54 3.70
N LEU A 105 -3.03 -0.43 3.85
CA LEU A 105 -2.37 0.27 2.74
C LEU A 105 -0.87 0.26 3.00
N VAL A 106 -0.08 -0.13 1.99
CA VAL A 106 1.37 -0.29 2.11
C VAL A 106 2.04 0.30 0.86
N SER A 107 3.19 0.96 1.05
CA SER A 107 3.95 1.54 -0.05
C SER A 107 4.55 0.45 -0.95
N PRO A 108 4.23 0.44 -2.26
CA PRO A 108 4.80 -0.53 -3.20
C PRO A 108 6.28 -0.28 -3.49
N PHE A 109 6.84 0.88 -3.11
CA PHE A 109 8.25 1.19 -3.31
C PHE A 109 9.19 0.54 -2.28
N LYS A 110 8.65 0.11 -1.13
CA LYS A 110 9.43 -0.56 -0.08
C LYS A 110 9.40 -2.09 -0.19
N GLU A 111 8.27 -2.66 -0.58
CA GLU A 111 8.03 -4.11 -0.54
C GLU A 111 7.46 -4.68 -1.86
N GLY A 112 7.20 -3.83 -2.85
CA GLY A 112 6.55 -4.23 -4.09
C GLY A 112 7.49 -4.83 -5.14
N LEU A 113 6.87 -5.45 -6.14
CA LEU A 113 7.52 -5.93 -7.35
C LEU A 113 7.63 -4.79 -8.36
N THR A 114 8.82 -4.64 -8.96
CA THR A 114 9.05 -3.66 -10.03
C THR A 114 8.91 -4.34 -11.38
N MET A 115 8.10 -3.76 -12.27
CA MET A 115 7.72 -4.32 -13.55
C MET A 115 8.03 -3.33 -14.66
N LYS A 116 8.62 -3.81 -15.76
CA LYS A 116 8.81 -2.99 -16.98
C LYS A 116 7.52 -2.94 -17.79
N VAL A 117 7.19 -1.75 -18.29
CA VAL A 117 6.05 -1.52 -19.20
C VAL A 117 6.24 -2.26 -20.53
N GLY A 118 5.14 -2.54 -21.23
CA GLY A 118 5.15 -3.25 -22.52
C GLY A 118 5.29 -4.77 -22.40
N LYS A 119 5.10 -5.32 -21.19
CA LYS A 119 5.21 -6.76 -20.92
C LYS A 119 3.99 -7.26 -20.15
N THR A 120 3.66 -8.53 -20.36
CA THR A 120 2.67 -9.26 -19.59
C THR A 120 3.37 -10.09 -18.51
N TYR A 121 2.87 -10.04 -17.29
CA TYR A 121 3.40 -10.80 -16.16
C TYR A 121 2.29 -11.63 -15.53
N ASN A 122 2.59 -12.89 -15.25
CA ASN A 122 1.70 -13.78 -14.51
C ASN A 122 2.28 -13.95 -13.10
N ILE A 123 1.56 -13.47 -12.09
CA ILE A 123 1.98 -13.53 -10.69
C ILE A 123 1.15 -14.59 -9.98
N PHE A 124 1.82 -15.57 -9.39
CA PHE A 124 1.19 -16.64 -8.63
C PHE A 124 1.40 -16.39 -7.13
N ILE A 125 0.32 -16.41 -6.37
CA ILE A 125 0.33 -16.06 -4.94
C ILE A 125 0.08 -17.31 -4.12
N ASN A 126 0.87 -17.51 -3.07
CA ASN A 126 0.63 -18.52 -2.05
C ASN A 126 0.53 -17.83 -0.67
N GLN A 127 -0.67 -17.86 -0.07
CA GLN A 127 -0.91 -17.23 1.22
C GLN A 127 -0.46 -18.15 2.35
N ARG A 128 0.31 -17.60 3.29
CA ARG A 128 0.68 -18.26 4.55
C ARG A 128 0.16 -17.42 5.71
N VAL A 129 -0.59 -18.06 6.61
CA VAL A 129 -1.15 -17.42 7.81
C VAL A 129 -0.44 -17.98 9.03
N THR A 130 -0.10 -17.10 9.98
CA THR A 130 0.43 -17.48 11.29
C THR A 130 -0.43 -16.87 12.36
N GLU A 131 -1.13 -17.71 13.11
CA GLU A 131 -1.97 -17.29 14.23
C GLU A 131 -1.18 -17.39 15.54
N ARG A 132 -1.33 -16.38 16.39
CA ARG A 132 -0.61 -16.28 17.66
C ARG A 132 -1.59 -15.90 18.75
N LEU A 133 -1.32 -16.36 19.97
CA LEU A 133 -2.22 -16.15 21.10
C LEU A 133 -1.97 -14.79 21.77
N PRO A 134 -3.02 -14.12 22.29
CA PRO A 134 -2.86 -12.91 23.10
C PRO A 134 -2.26 -13.24 24.48
N ALA A 135 -2.13 -12.25 25.36
CA ALA A 135 -1.83 -12.50 26.77
C ALA A 135 -2.79 -13.55 27.37
N PRO A 136 -2.33 -14.43 28.27
CA PRO A 136 -1.04 -14.46 28.98
C PRO A 136 0.06 -15.28 28.28
N TYR A 137 -0.14 -15.71 27.04
CA TYR A 137 0.88 -16.47 26.32
C TYR A 137 2.09 -15.59 25.97
N GLN A 138 3.27 -16.21 25.84
CA GLN A 138 4.53 -15.51 25.55
C GLN A 138 4.46 -14.63 24.28
N THR A 139 3.62 -15.02 23.32
CA THR A 139 3.40 -14.25 22.09
C THR A 139 2.83 -12.85 22.35
N ASN A 140 2.03 -12.69 23.43
CA ASN A 140 1.39 -11.43 23.85
C ASN A 140 0.90 -10.58 22.66
N CYS A 141 0.19 -11.23 21.72
CA CYS A 141 -0.15 -10.60 20.46
C CYS A 141 -1.35 -9.64 20.61
N THR A 142 -1.20 -8.44 20.03
CA THR A 142 -2.28 -7.49 19.84
C THR A 142 -3.13 -7.88 18.64
N ASP A 143 -4.45 -7.89 18.81
CA ASP A 143 -5.39 -8.07 17.71
C ASP A 143 -5.60 -6.73 16.98
N TYR A 144 -4.73 -6.47 16.01
CA TYR A 144 -4.80 -5.24 15.21
C TYR A 144 -6.06 -5.17 14.35
N LEU A 145 -6.60 -6.29 13.89
CA LEU A 145 -7.80 -6.29 13.05
C LEU A 145 -9.03 -5.87 13.87
N LYS A 146 -9.11 -6.33 15.12
CA LYS A 146 -10.12 -5.85 16.07
C LYS A 146 -10.00 -4.34 16.29
N LEU A 147 -8.80 -3.84 16.60
CA LEU A 147 -8.57 -2.40 16.80
C LEU A 147 -8.94 -1.58 15.56
N TRP A 148 -8.57 -2.05 14.37
CA TRP A 148 -8.91 -1.43 13.10
C TRP A 148 -10.43 -1.34 12.89
N LYS A 149 -11.19 -2.39 13.23
CA LYS A 149 -12.67 -2.37 13.17
C LYS A 149 -13.26 -1.39 14.18
N GLU A 150 -12.76 -1.39 15.41
CA GLU A 150 -13.19 -0.48 16.48
C GLU A 150 -12.90 0.98 16.12
N ASN A 151 -11.81 1.24 15.39
CA ASN A 151 -11.42 2.55 14.90
C ASN A 151 -12.00 2.88 13.51
N GLY A 152 -13.21 2.38 13.20
CA GLY A 152 -13.95 2.77 12.00
C GLY A 152 -13.32 2.33 10.67
N GLY A 153 -12.41 1.36 10.68
CA GLY A 153 -11.73 0.87 9.49
C GLY A 153 -10.41 1.59 9.17
N TYR A 154 -9.78 2.20 10.18
CA TYR A 154 -8.51 2.91 10.05
C TYR A 154 -7.51 2.44 11.11
N GLY A 155 -6.23 2.55 10.79
CA GLY A 155 -5.15 2.25 11.71
C GLY A 155 -4.24 1.11 11.26
N PRO A 156 -3.23 0.79 12.06
CA PRO A 156 -2.16 -0.12 11.68
C PRO A 156 -2.61 -1.56 11.87
N LEU A 157 -2.26 -2.41 10.90
CA LEU A 157 -2.56 -3.85 10.96
C LEU A 157 -1.34 -4.73 11.27
N THR A 158 -0.18 -4.09 11.43
CA THR A 158 1.07 -4.75 11.76
C THR A 158 1.86 -3.92 12.75
N LYS A 159 2.76 -4.56 13.49
CA LYS A 159 3.72 -3.87 14.37
C LYS A 159 4.55 -2.83 13.61
N LYS A 160 4.92 -3.13 12.36
CA LYS A 160 5.68 -2.22 11.50
C LYS A 160 4.86 -0.97 11.17
N ALA A 161 3.61 -1.14 10.74
CA ALA A 161 2.71 -0.02 10.46
C ALA A 161 2.45 0.83 11.72
N CYS A 162 2.27 0.20 12.89
CA CYS A 162 2.10 0.90 14.15
C CYS A 162 3.34 1.74 14.52
N THR A 163 4.54 1.21 14.25
CA THR A 163 5.79 1.95 14.46
C THR A 163 5.89 3.15 13.52
N GLU A 164 5.52 3.00 12.25
CA GLU A 164 5.52 4.10 11.28
C GLU A 164 4.48 5.17 11.62
N GLN A 165 3.29 4.77 12.07
CA GLN A 165 2.28 5.70 12.59
C GLN A 165 2.80 6.49 13.78
N CYS A 166 3.40 5.83 14.77
CA CYS A 166 3.93 6.49 15.96
C CYS A 166 5.02 7.51 15.61
N LYS A 167 5.91 7.18 14.65
CA LYS A 167 6.89 8.16 14.15
C LYS A 167 6.23 9.35 13.47
N MET A 168 5.23 9.11 12.63
CA MET A 168 4.48 10.15 11.94
C MET A 168 3.78 11.08 12.93
N GLU A 169 3.04 10.53 13.89
CA GLU A 169 2.33 11.30 14.92
C GLU A 169 3.28 12.14 15.75
N ASN A 170 4.41 11.57 16.17
CA ASN A 170 5.44 12.30 16.91
C ASN A 170 6.02 13.47 16.09
N MET A 171 6.33 13.26 14.80
CA MET A 171 6.83 14.33 13.93
C MET A 171 5.79 15.43 13.68
N LEU A 172 4.51 15.06 13.52
CA LEU A 172 3.43 16.03 13.41
C LEU A 172 3.29 16.87 14.68
N GLU A 173 3.45 16.25 15.86
CA GLU A 173 3.39 16.95 17.14
C GLU A 173 4.61 17.87 17.36
N THR A 174 5.82 17.42 17.01
CA THR A 174 7.06 18.15 17.29
C THR A 174 7.43 19.18 16.22
N ASP A 175 7.26 18.84 14.95
CA ASP A 175 7.79 19.60 13.81
C ASP A 175 6.67 20.15 12.90
N GLY A 176 5.43 19.68 13.04
CA GLY A 176 4.28 20.08 12.22
C GLY A 176 4.33 19.56 10.78
N CYS A 177 5.30 18.70 10.46
CA CYS A 177 5.50 18.07 9.16
C CYS A 177 6.05 16.65 9.37
N VAL A 178 6.02 15.84 8.31
CA VAL A 178 6.47 14.45 8.34
C VAL A 178 7.62 14.26 7.35
N ALA A 179 8.68 13.59 7.78
CA ALA A 179 9.80 13.29 6.90
C ALA A 179 9.37 12.39 5.74
N GLN A 180 9.94 12.63 4.55
CA GLN A 180 9.69 11.85 3.32
C GLN A 180 9.94 10.33 3.49
N SER A 181 10.76 9.95 4.47
CA SER A 181 11.10 8.55 4.74
C SER A 181 9.99 7.75 5.44
N ILE A 182 9.01 8.43 6.05
CA ILE A 182 7.88 7.81 6.74
C ILE A 182 6.93 7.19 5.72
N SER A 183 6.54 5.95 5.96
CA SER A 183 5.62 5.20 5.09
C SER A 183 4.36 4.82 5.85
N TYR A 184 3.51 5.82 6.12
CA TYR A 184 2.19 5.63 6.68
C TYR A 184 1.10 6.32 5.82
N PRO A 185 -0.06 5.68 5.58
CA PRO A 185 -1.04 6.18 4.62
C PRO A 185 -1.94 7.26 5.24
N GLU A 186 -1.50 8.51 5.20
CA GLU A 186 -2.28 9.65 5.70
C GLU A 186 -1.94 10.95 4.96
N ASN A 187 -2.84 11.94 5.02
CA ASN A 187 -2.61 13.24 4.41
C ASN A 187 -1.87 14.15 5.38
N TYR A 188 -0.55 14.24 5.22
CA TYR A 188 0.30 15.12 6.03
C TYR A 188 1.16 16.03 5.15
N ILE A 189 1.66 17.11 5.76
CA ILE A 189 2.63 18.01 5.15
C ILE A 189 4.00 17.32 5.21
N ILE A 190 4.70 17.24 4.08
CA ILE A 190 6.06 16.70 4.01
C ILE A 190 7.04 17.81 4.43
N CYS A 191 8.01 17.49 5.29
CA CYS A 191 9.05 18.44 5.68
C CYS A 191 9.92 18.84 4.49
N ASP A 192 10.27 20.12 4.39
CA ASP A 192 11.26 20.61 3.45
C ASP A 192 12.67 20.25 3.95
N ASP A 193 13.42 19.49 3.16
CA ASP A 193 14.77 19.04 3.49
C ASP A 193 15.74 20.22 3.73
N ASP A 194 15.48 21.38 3.12
CA ASP A 194 16.28 22.59 3.34
C ASP A 194 16.01 23.25 4.70
N GLU A 195 14.79 23.12 5.22
CA GLU A 195 14.41 23.61 6.55
C GLU A 195 14.93 22.68 7.65
N GLU A 196 14.91 21.35 7.41
CA GLU A 196 15.50 20.35 8.31
C GLU A 196 17.03 20.49 8.43
N ARG A 197 17.74 20.76 7.32
CA ARG A 197 19.18 21.04 7.35
C ARG A 197 19.48 22.30 8.17
N ARG A 198 18.69 23.37 8.00
CA ARG A 198 18.84 24.61 8.78
C ARG A 198 18.57 24.40 10.28
N LYS A 199 17.51 23.68 10.65
CA LYS A 199 17.18 23.35 12.05
C LYS A 199 18.25 22.48 12.72
N LYS A 200 18.84 21.53 11.98
CA LYS A 200 20.00 20.74 12.46
C LYS A 200 21.21 21.62 12.66
N GLN A 201 21.48 22.57 11.75
CA GLN A 201 22.60 23.49 11.85
C GLN A 201 22.46 24.45 13.05
N ASP A 202 21.26 24.99 13.31
CA ASP A 202 20.98 25.82 14.49
C ASP A 202 21.15 25.07 15.81
N LYS A 203 20.65 23.81 15.91
CA LYS A 203 20.88 22.96 17.10
C LYS A 203 22.35 22.61 17.31
N THR A 204 23.16 22.59 16.25
CA THR A 204 24.62 22.41 16.37
C THR A 204 25.31 23.69 16.85
N TYR A 205 24.77 24.87 16.54
CA TYR A 205 25.29 26.14 17.05
C TYR A 205 24.94 26.34 18.53
N GLU A 206 23.74 25.94 18.99
CA GLU A 206 23.36 26.03 20.42
C GLU A 206 24.14 25.08 21.34
N THR A 207 24.76 24.03 20.81
CA THR A 207 25.62 23.11 21.57
C THR A 207 27.11 23.51 21.59
N PHE A 208 27.48 24.60 20.89
CA PHE A 208 28.85 25.10 20.77
C PHE A 208 29.03 26.57 21.21
N VAL A 209 28.07 27.15 21.93
CA VAL A 209 28.28 28.43 22.64
C VAL A 209 28.68 28.13 24.09
N PRO A 210 29.96 28.32 24.48
CA PRO A 210 30.38 28.31 25.89
C PRO A 210 29.85 29.51 26.68
#